data_AF-A0A1Y0G745-F1
#
_entry.id   AF-A0A1Y0G745-F1
#
_cell.length_a   1.000
_cell.length_b   1.000
_cell.length_c   1.000
_cell.angle_alpha   90.00
_cell.angle_beta   90.00
_cell.angle_gamma   90.00
#
_symmetry.space_group_name_H-M   'P 1'
#
loop_
_entity.id
_entity.type
_entity.pdbx_description
1 polymer ?
#
loop_
_entity_poly.entity_id
_entity_poly.type
_entity_poly.pdbx_seq_one_letter_code
_entity_poly.pdbx_strand_id
1 'polypeptide(L)'
;MTHGDIALKRDEDLTLTQRFAVKMARAIMLRRPLIVIDRPALLLADVPYPQVLHDMLDCLQHEYSDHRIIDYIWNQSVYEYRK
;
A
#
# COMPACT_ATOMS: atom_id res chain seq x y z
N MET A 1 -9.78 -6.15 15.75
CA MET A 1 -8.50 -5.46 16.04
C MET A 1 -8.70 -3.99 15.73
N THR A 2 -8.52 -3.13 16.72
CA THR A 2 -8.72 -1.69 16.59
C THR A 2 -7.51 -1.06 15.88
N HIS A 3 -7.74 -0.33 14.80
CA HIS A 3 -6.71 0.30 13.96
C HIS A 3 -5.83 1.35 14.69
N GLY A 4 -6.13 1.67 15.95
CA GLY A 4 -5.46 2.71 16.74
C GLY A 4 -4.08 2.35 17.30
N ASP A 5 -3.73 1.07 17.39
CA ASP A 5 -2.49 0.65 18.08
C ASP A 5 -1.22 0.91 17.23
N ILE A 6 -1.37 1.10 15.91
CA ILE A 6 -0.24 1.33 14.99
C ILE A 6 0.48 2.65 15.31
N ALA A 7 -0.28 3.69 15.68
CA ALA A 7 0.27 5.03 15.94
C ALA A 7 1.17 5.10 17.19
N LEU A 8 1.05 4.13 18.10
CA LEU A 8 1.80 4.07 19.35
C LEU A 8 3.03 3.15 19.27
N LYS A 9 3.17 2.39 18.18
CA LYS A 9 4.28 1.47 17.99
C LYS A 9 5.53 2.19 17.49
N ARG A 10 6.70 1.70 17.89
CA ARG A 10 7.96 2.06 17.23
C ARG A 10 8.07 1.34 15.91
N ASP A 11 8.90 1.87 15.01
CA ASP A 11 9.16 1.25 13.69
C ASP A 11 9.59 -0.22 13.81
N GLU A 12 10.36 -0.56 14.85
CA GLU A 12 10.80 -1.94 15.12
C GLU A 12 9.64 -2.89 15.46
N ASP A 13 8.57 -2.39 16.07
CA ASP A 13 7.39 -3.15 16.51
C ASP A 13 6.29 -3.26 15.44
N LEU A 14 6.47 -2.59 14.30
CA LEU A 14 5.57 -2.66 13.16
C LEU A 14 5.79 -3.96 12.37
N THR A 15 4.71 -4.68 12.07
CA THR A 15 4.74 -5.77 11.08
C THR A 15 5.08 -5.22 9.68
N LEU A 16 5.42 -6.10 8.74
CA LEU A 16 5.72 -5.68 7.37
C LEU A 16 4.54 -4.91 6.74
N THR A 17 3.33 -5.45 6.86
CA THR A 17 2.12 -4.75 6.37
C THR A 17 1.88 -3.42 7.09
N GLN A 18 2.13 -3.33 8.39
CA GLN A 18 2.00 -2.06 9.13
C GLN A 18 3.02 -1.01 8.62
N ARG A 19 4.27 -1.42 8.35
CA ARG A 19 5.28 -0.54 7.74
C ARG A 19 4.86 -0.06 6.35
N PHE A 20 4.25 -0.93 5.56
CA PHE A 20 3.70 -0.57 4.26
C PHE A 20 2.61 0.50 4.39
N ALA A 21 1.62 0.28 5.26
CA ALA A 21 0.54 1.22 5.52
C ALA A 21 1.05 2.59 6.00
N VAL A 22 2.03 2.62 6.91
CA VAL A 22 2.64 3.86 7.39
C VAL A 22 3.36 4.62 6.26
N LYS A 23 4.11 3.93 5.39
CA LYS A 23 4.76 4.56 4.24
C LYS A 23 3.74 5.17 3.27
N MET A 24 2.64 4.45 3.02
CA MET A 24 1.54 4.96 2.19
C MET A 24 0.89 6.20 2.81
N ALA A 25 0.53 6.14 4.09
CA ALA A 25 -0.03 7.29 4.81
C ALA A 25 0.88 8.52 4.73
N ARG A 26 2.19 8.35 4.93
CA ARG A 26 3.16 9.45 4.80
C ARG A 26 3.21 10.02 3.38
N ALA A 27 3.16 9.17 2.35
CA ALA A 27 3.15 9.62 0.96
C ALA A 27 1.93 10.49 0.64
N ILE A 28 0.75 10.08 1.12
CA ILE A 28 -0.52 10.79 0.95
C ILE A 28 -0.52 12.11 1.74
N MET A 29 -0.08 12.09 3.00
CA MET A 29 -0.03 13.29 3.85
C MET A 29 0.88 14.38 3.29
N LEU A 30 1.93 14.01 2.55
CA LEU A 30 2.82 14.96 1.88
C LEU A 30 2.17 15.61 0.64
N ARG A 31 0.90 15.29 0.32
CA ARG A 31 0.13 15.81 -0.81
C ARG A 31 0.90 15.75 -2.13
N ARG A 32 1.64 14.66 -2.34
CA ARG A 32 2.39 14.44 -3.56
C ARG A 32 1.41 13.99 -4.65
N PRO A 33 1.31 14.68 -5.79
CA PRO A 33 0.35 14.30 -6.84
C PRO A 33 0.68 12.97 -7.52
N LEU A 34 1.86 12.39 -7.24
CA LEU A 34 2.33 11.14 -7.80
C LEU A 34 2.88 10.23 -6.69
N ILE A 35 2.33 9.02 -6.57
CA ILE A 35 2.81 7.96 -5.70
C ILE A 35 3.29 6.81 -6.59
N VAL A 36 4.54 6.38 -6.38
CA VAL A 36 5.15 5.25 -7.06
C VAL A 36 5.39 4.15 -6.04
N ILE A 37 4.89 2.95 -6.31
CA ILE A 37 5.04 1.79 -5.43
C ILE A 37 5.97 0.80 -6.12
N ASP A 38 7.18 0.64 -5.59
CA ASP A 38 8.15 -0.34 -6.10
C ASP A 38 8.22 -1.57 -5.18
N ARG A 39 8.14 -2.76 -5.80
CA ARG A 39 8.16 -4.09 -5.17
C ARG A 39 7.32 -4.20 -3.87
N PRO A 40 6.01 -3.88 -3.91
CA PRO A 40 5.13 -3.94 -2.73
C PRO A 40 5.15 -5.30 -2.01
N ALA A 41 5.35 -6.40 -2.74
CA ALA A 41 5.45 -7.74 -2.18
C ALA A 41 6.51 -7.89 -1.06
N LEU A 42 7.57 -7.07 -1.06
CA LEU A 42 8.59 -7.10 0.01
C LEU A 42 8.05 -6.70 1.39
N LEU A 43 6.95 -5.94 1.43
CA LEU A 43 6.29 -5.52 2.67
C LEU A 43 4.88 -6.09 2.85
N LEU A 44 4.38 -6.84 1.88
CA LEU A 44 3.03 -7.44 1.89
C LEU A 44 3.08 -8.98 1.95
N ALA A 45 4.22 -9.55 2.34
CA ALA A 45 4.41 -11.00 2.43
C ALA A 45 3.54 -11.67 3.51
N ASP A 46 3.07 -10.91 4.50
CA ASP A 46 2.23 -11.37 5.62
C ASP A 46 0.72 -11.24 5.35
N VAL A 47 0.30 -10.81 4.15
CA VAL A 47 -1.11 -10.67 3.77
C VAL A 47 -1.41 -11.32 2.43
N PRO A 48 -2.70 -11.58 2.10
CA PRO A 48 -3.10 -12.06 0.78
C PRO A 48 -2.77 -11.05 -0.34
N TYR A 49 -1.57 -11.19 -0.90
CA TYR A 49 -1.09 -10.47 -2.07
C TYR A 49 -1.47 -11.21 -3.36
N PRO A 50 -1.92 -10.53 -4.44
CA PRO A 50 -2.02 -9.07 -4.62
C PRO A 50 -3.33 -8.44 -4.12
N GLN A 51 -4.30 -9.23 -3.65
CA GLN A 51 -5.66 -8.76 -3.42
C GLN A 51 -5.73 -7.55 -2.48
N VAL A 52 -5.03 -7.62 -1.35
CA VAL A 52 -5.02 -6.54 -0.36
C VAL A 52 -4.44 -5.24 -0.94
N LEU A 53 -3.46 -5.34 -1.84
CA LEU A 53 -2.91 -4.17 -2.52
C LEU A 53 -3.98 -3.53 -3.40
N HIS A 54 -4.67 -4.31 -4.23
CA HIS A 54 -5.74 -3.79 -5.09
C HIS A 54 -6.82 -3.07 -4.31
N ASP A 55 -7.38 -3.74 -3.29
CA ASP A 55 -8.48 -3.17 -2.50
C ASP A 55 -8.06 -1.85 -1.86
N MET A 56 -6.81 -1.77 -1.38
CA MET A 56 -6.26 -0.52 -0.83
C MET A 56 -6.10 0.56 -1.90
N LEU A 57 -5.56 0.24 -3.08
CA LEU A 57 -5.35 1.22 -4.14
C LEU A 57 -6.69 1.75 -4.70
N ASP A 58 -7.70 0.89 -4.82
CA ASP A 58 -9.05 1.28 -5.23
C ASP A 58 -9.69 2.25 -4.22
N CYS A 59 -9.56 1.97 -2.92
CA CYS A 59 -10.01 2.90 -1.87
C CYS A 59 -9.27 4.24 -1.94
N LEU A 60 -7.95 4.22 -2.13
CA LEU A 60 -7.14 5.45 -2.21
C LEU A 60 -7.48 6.28 -3.45
N GLN A 61 -7.72 5.65 -4.59
CA GLN A 61 -8.12 6.37 -5.80
C GLN A 61 -9.51 7.01 -5.65
N HIS A 62 -10.40 6.40 -4.87
CA HIS A 62 -11.69 6.98 -4.53
C HIS A 62 -11.58 8.19 -3.59
N GLU A 63 -10.79 8.10 -2.52
CA GLU A 63 -10.66 9.17 -1.52
C GLU A 63 -9.73 10.31 -1.95
N TYR A 64 -8.71 10.00 -2.76
CA TYR A 64 -7.65 10.92 -3.16
C TYR A 64 -7.49 10.95 -4.68
N SER A 65 -8.57 11.29 -5.38
CA SER A 65 -8.64 11.28 -6.85
C SER A 65 -7.56 12.11 -7.57
N ASP A 66 -7.00 13.12 -6.91
CA ASP A 66 -5.89 13.93 -7.45
C ASP A 66 -4.54 13.19 -7.46
N HIS A 67 -4.40 12.11 -6.69
CA HIS A 67 -3.16 11.34 -6.61
C HIS A 67 -3.12 10.31 -7.73
N ARG A 68 -2.10 10.40 -8.59
CA ARG A 68 -1.79 9.35 -9.56
C ARG A 68 -0.96 8.28 -8.87
N ILE A 69 -1.48 7.06 -8.84
CA ILE A 69 -0.75 5.87 -8.39
C ILE A 69 -0.25 5.15 -9.63
N ILE A 70 1.06 4.95 -9.72
CA ILE A 70 1.68 4.21 -10.82
C ILE A 70 2.33 2.95 -10.25
N ASP A 71 1.97 1.81 -10.84
CA ASP A 71 2.62 0.53 -10.60
C ASP A 71 3.50 0.13 -11.80
N TYR A 72 4.48 -0.73 -11.55
CA TYR A 72 5.46 -1.16 -12.53
C TYR A 72 4.96 -2.35 -13.36
N ILE A 73 5.45 -2.41 -14.61
CA ILE A 73 5.15 -3.48 -15.58
C ILE A 73 5.49 -4.87 -15.04
N TRP A 74 6.53 -5.02 -14.21
CA TRP A 74 6.90 -6.34 -13.66
C TRP A 74 5.79 -6.95 -12.79
N ASN A 75 4.90 -6.13 -12.23
CA ASN A 75 3.78 -6.59 -11.41
C ASN A 75 2.55 -7.00 -12.23
N GLN A 76 2.54 -6.69 -13.54
CA GLN A 76 1.42 -6.98 -14.44
C GLN A 76 1.07 -8.48 -14.48
N SER A 77 2.06 -9.37 -14.48
CA SER A 77 1.84 -10.83 -14.47
C SER A 77 1.08 -11.33 -13.25
N VAL A 78 1.25 -10.67 -12.09
CA VAL A 78 0.57 -10.99 -10.84
C VAL A 78 -0.92 -10.59 -10.94
N TYR A 79 -1.22 -9.54 -11.69
CA TYR A 79 -2.58 -9.05 -11.93
C TYR A 79 -3.29 -9.84 -13.04
N GLU A 80 -2.56 -10.26 -14.08
CA GLU A 80 -3.12 -11.00 -15.22
C GLU A 80 -3.47 -12.46 -14.89
N TYR A 81 -2.94 -13.02 -13.81
CA TYR A 81 -3.33 -14.35 -13.30
C TYR A 81 -4.80 -14.42 -12.84
N ARG A 82 -5.51 -13.30 -12.88
CA ARG A 82 -6.91 -13.14 -12.44
C ARG A 82 -7.93 -13.28 -13.59
N LYS A 83 -7.60 -14.03 -14.66
CA LYS A 83 -8.57 -14.45 -15.69
C LYS A 83 -9.07 -15.86 -15.45
#